data_AF-A0A9D8P0P5-F1
#
_entry.id   AF-A0A9D8P0P5-F1
#
_cell.length_a   1.000
_cell.length_b   1.000
_cell.length_c   1.000
_cell.angle_alpha   90.00
_cell.angle_beta   90.00
_cell.angle_gamma   90.00
#
_symmetry.space_group_name_H-M   'P 1'
#
loop_
_entity.id
_entity.type
_entity.pdbx_description
1 polymer ?
#
loop_
_entity_poly.entity_id
_entity_poly.type
_entity_poly.pdbx_seq_one_letter_code
_entity_poly.pdbx_strand_id
1 'polypeptide(L)'
;MNINVRAAVQGTLVFIALYCIHLLILPWLSEAFAQGDAESIVFGVHQFLGLATCMASGYVAASIAGEKGFFYGLGVGALGTLISALAAVIWSLTMDSPFPPLARLPFWVMVNGFLAAFAGLLATYSDDVAEKPARDNE
;
A
#
# COMPACT_ATOMS: atom_id res chain seq x y z
N MET A 1 7.87 -3.35 -23.97
CA MET A 1 7.48 -3.78 -22.61
C MET A 1 5.97 -3.90 -22.57
N ASN A 2 5.41 -5.11 -22.49
CA ASN A 2 3.95 -5.28 -22.45
C ASN A 2 3.47 -5.01 -21.01
N ILE A 3 2.67 -3.96 -20.83
CA ILE A 3 2.15 -3.53 -19.52
C ILE A 3 0.87 -4.31 -19.24
N ASN A 4 0.87 -5.08 -18.16
CA ASN A 4 -0.30 -5.75 -17.61
C ASN A 4 -1.11 -4.72 -16.82
N VAL A 5 -1.99 -4.01 -17.53
CA VAL A 5 -2.85 -2.97 -16.97
C VAL A 5 -3.71 -3.51 -15.83
N ARG A 6 -4.15 -4.77 -15.91
CA ARG A 6 -4.96 -5.42 -14.88
C ARG A 6 -4.22 -5.48 -13.54
N ALA A 7 -2.95 -5.87 -13.54
CA ALA A 7 -2.13 -5.94 -12.33
C ALA A 7 -2.00 -4.56 -11.65
N ALA A 8 -1.72 -3.52 -12.45
CA ALA A 8 -1.61 -2.15 -11.95
C ALA A 8 -2.94 -1.64 -11.38
N VAL A 9 -4.06 -1.86 -12.10
CA VAL A 9 -5.39 -1.41 -11.66
C VAL A 9 -5.84 -2.14 -10.40
N GLN A 10 -5.75 -3.47 -10.35
CA GLN A 10 -6.20 -4.24 -9.18
C GLN A 10 -5.34 -3.95 -7.95
N GLY A 11 -4.02 -3.88 -8.09
CA GLY A 11 -3.14 -3.48 -6.98
C GLY A 11 -3.45 -2.08 -6.46
N THR A 12 -3.67 -1.11 -7.37
CA THR A 12 -4.02 0.27 -6.98
C THR A 12 -5.38 0.34 -6.29
N LEU A 13 -6.38 -0.41 -6.76
CA LEU A 13 -7.70 -0.48 -6.11
C LEU A 13 -7.61 -1.05 -4.68
N VAL A 14 -6.79 -2.08 -4.48
CA VAL A 14 -6.53 -2.63 -3.14
C VAL A 14 -5.84 -1.59 -2.25
N PHE A 15 -4.86 -0.86 -2.78
CA PHE A 15 -4.21 0.23 -2.05
C PHE A 15 -5.25 1.27 -1.59
N ILE A 16 -6.09 1.75 -2.51
CA ILE A 16 -7.12 2.75 -2.21
C ILE A 16 -8.12 2.22 -1.17
N ALA A 17 -8.59 0.98 -1.33
CA ALA A 17 -9.54 0.39 -0.39
C ALA A 17 -8.96 0.29 1.03
N LEU A 18 -7.72 -0.19 1.15
CA LEU A 18 -7.01 -0.26 2.44
C LEU A 18 -6.72 1.13 3.01
N TYR A 19 -6.40 2.10 2.17
CA TYR A 19 -6.22 3.49 2.59
C TYR A 19 -7.53 4.10 3.12
N CYS A 20 -8.67 3.84 2.49
CA CYS A 20 -9.98 4.25 3.02
C CYS A 20 -10.28 3.60 4.37
N ILE A 21 -10.00 2.30 4.52
CA ILE A 21 -10.12 1.61 5.81
C ILE A 21 -9.22 2.27 6.87
N HIS A 22 -7.97 2.59 6.50
CA HIS A 22 -7.02 3.28 7.36
C HIS A 22 -7.60 4.62 7.86
N LEU A 23 -8.18 5.43 6.96
CA LEU A 23 -8.80 6.72 7.32
C LEU A 23 -10.02 6.57 8.24
N LEU A 24 -10.77 5.47 8.17
CA LEU A 24 -11.94 5.22 9.02
C LEU A 24 -11.56 4.66 10.39
N ILE A 25 -10.52 3.81 10.45
CA ILE A 25 -10.10 3.17 11.70
C ILE A 25 -9.40 4.17 12.62
N LEU A 26 -8.56 5.07 12.10
CA LEU A 26 -7.74 5.95 12.95
C LEU A 26 -8.55 6.87 13.89
N PRO A 27 -9.60 7.58 13.43
CA PRO A 27 -10.41 8.42 14.32
C PRO A 27 -11.07 7.59 15.41
N TRP A 28 -11.64 6.44 15.03
CA TRP A 28 -12.28 5.51 15.97
C TRP A 28 -11.28 4.99 17.01
N LEU A 29 -10.06 4.64 16.59
CA LEU A 29 -9.00 4.19 17.48
C LEU A 29 -8.56 5.33 18.42
N SER A 30 -8.40 6.54 17.88
CA SER A 30 -8.02 7.71 18.69
C SER A 30 -9.07 8.04 19.75
N GLU A 31 -10.35 7.89 19.46
CA GLU A 31 -11.44 8.08 20.43
C GLU A 31 -11.47 6.96 21.47
N ALA A 32 -11.32 5.70 21.06
CA ALA A 32 -11.34 4.54 21.95
C ALA A 32 -10.17 4.54 22.96
N PHE A 33 -9.04 5.11 22.56
CA PHE A 33 -7.81 5.16 23.36
C PHE A 33 -7.52 6.56 23.94
N ALA A 34 -8.49 7.47 23.93
CA ALA A 34 -8.36 8.83 24.46
C ALA A 34 -8.08 8.91 25.99
N GLN A 35 -8.11 7.79 26.71
CA GLN A 35 -7.83 7.70 28.14
C GLN A 35 -6.52 6.93 28.42
N GLY A 36 -5.38 7.62 28.50
CA GLY A 36 -4.11 7.08 29.03
C GLY A 36 -2.91 7.04 28.06
N ASP A 37 -1.86 6.28 28.42
CA ASP A 37 -0.55 6.06 27.72
C ASP A 37 -0.66 5.38 26.32
N ALA A 38 -1.87 5.35 25.75
CA ALA A 38 -2.18 4.60 24.53
C ALA A 38 -1.78 5.33 23.23
N GLU A 39 -1.18 6.52 23.31
CA GLU A 39 -0.68 7.27 22.15
C GLU A 39 0.38 6.46 21.37
N SER A 40 1.21 5.69 22.09
CA SER A 40 2.18 4.76 21.51
C SER A 40 1.52 3.62 20.73
N ILE A 41 0.38 3.12 21.21
CA ILE A 41 -0.39 2.05 20.57
C ILE A 41 -1.05 2.57 19.30
N VAL A 42 -1.67 3.75 19.35
CA VAL A 42 -2.28 4.40 18.18
C VAL A 42 -1.23 4.66 17.10
N PHE A 43 -0.05 5.15 17.49
CA PHE A 43 1.07 5.33 16.56
C PHE A 43 1.53 4.00 15.95
N GLY A 44 1.67 2.95 16.75
CA GLY A 44 2.05 1.61 16.28
C GLY A 44 1.04 1.04 15.27
N VAL A 45 -0.25 1.17 15.55
CA VAL A 45 -1.33 0.72 14.66
C VAL A 45 -1.34 1.53 13.36
N HIS A 46 -1.10 2.84 13.42
CA HIS A 46 -0.95 3.68 12.23
C HIS A 46 0.21 3.20 11.33
N GLN A 47 1.39 2.93 11.90
CA GLN A 47 2.53 2.43 11.13
C GLN A 47 2.24 1.05 10.53
N PHE A 48 1.62 0.16 11.31
CA PHE A 48 1.27 -1.19 10.85
C PHE A 48 0.25 -1.16 9.71
N LEU A 49 -0.81 -0.36 9.83
CA LEU A 49 -1.81 -0.18 8.77
C LEU A 49 -1.18 0.40 7.50
N GLY A 50 -0.25 1.35 7.63
CA GLY A 50 0.48 1.91 6.50
C GLY A 50 1.32 0.86 5.77
N LEU A 51 2.05 0.05 6.54
CA LEU A 51 2.87 -1.04 6.02
C LEU A 51 1.99 -2.12 5.36
N ALA A 52 0.89 -2.53 6.00
CA ALA A 52 -0.06 -3.50 5.47
C ALA A 52 -0.69 -3.01 4.16
N THR A 53 -1.06 -1.72 4.07
CA THR A 53 -1.61 -1.11 2.85
C THR A 53 -0.65 -1.23 1.67
N CYS A 54 0.63 -0.93 1.89
CA CYS A 54 1.65 -1.00 0.85
C CYS A 54 1.97 -2.47 0.48
N MET A 55 2.14 -3.34 1.47
CA MET A 55 2.52 -4.72 1.21
C MET A 55 1.40 -5.53 0.56
N ALA A 56 0.16 -5.42 1.04
CA ALA A 56 -0.98 -6.18 0.49
C ALA A 56 -1.28 -5.78 -0.96
N SER A 57 -1.25 -4.49 -1.28
CA SER A 57 -1.45 -4.01 -2.64
C SER A 57 -0.33 -4.45 -3.59
N GLY A 58 0.93 -4.40 -3.14
CA GLY A 58 2.09 -4.91 -3.88
C GLY A 58 2.03 -6.42 -4.13
N TYR A 59 1.62 -7.20 -3.13
CA TYR A 59 1.40 -8.65 -3.24
C TYR A 59 0.33 -8.98 -4.28
N VAL A 60 -0.83 -8.32 -4.22
CA VAL A 60 -1.93 -8.53 -5.19
C VAL A 60 -1.51 -8.13 -6.60
N ALA A 61 -0.77 -7.04 -6.76
CA ALA A 61 -0.26 -6.64 -8.07
C ALA A 61 0.67 -7.70 -8.67
N ALA A 62 1.52 -8.30 -7.83
CA ALA A 62 2.48 -9.30 -8.26
C ALA A 62 1.85 -10.65 -8.59
N SER A 63 0.87 -11.13 -7.83
CA SER A 63 0.16 -12.38 -8.13
C SER A 63 -0.57 -12.36 -9.48
N ILE A 64 -0.88 -11.17 -10.01
CA ILE A 64 -1.46 -10.99 -11.34
C ILE A 64 -0.37 -10.81 -12.42
N ALA A 65 0.76 -10.21 -12.05
CA ALA A 65 1.84 -9.87 -12.97
C ALA A 65 2.87 -11.00 -13.19
N GLY A 66 2.92 -11.99 -12.29
CA GLY A 66 3.91 -13.07 -12.30
C GLY A 66 5.32 -12.54 -12.11
N GLU A 67 6.24 -12.92 -13.01
CA GLU A 67 7.69 -12.66 -12.95
C GLU A 67 8.10 -11.18 -12.76
N LYS A 68 7.19 -10.23 -13.02
CA LYS A 68 7.45 -8.79 -12.90
C LYS A 68 6.94 -8.20 -11.58
N GLY A 69 6.64 -9.02 -10.58
CA GLY A 69 6.01 -8.61 -9.32
C GLY A 69 6.67 -7.40 -8.64
N PHE A 70 8.01 -7.32 -8.64
CA PHE A 70 8.73 -6.17 -8.09
C PHE A 70 8.35 -4.84 -8.78
N PHE A 71 8.32 -4.81 -10.12
CA PHE A 71 8.05 -3.58 -10.87
C PHE A 71 6.59 -3.14 -10.74
N TYR A 72 5.64 -4.08 -10.74
CA TYR A 72 4.23 -3.76 -10.52
C TYR A 72 3.96 -3.33 -9.09
N GLY A 73 4.60 -3.96 -8.10
CA GLY A 73 4.56 -3.53 -6.70
C GLY A 73 5.09 -2.11 -6.54
N LEU A 74 6.25 -1.80 -7.12
CA LEU A 74 6.83 -0.44 -7.12
C LEU A 74 5.85 0.59 -7.70
N GLY A 75 5.29 0.27 -8.87
CA GLY A 75 4.34 1.14 -9.56
C GLY A 75 3.07 1.38 -8.74
N VAL A 76 2.51 0.32 -8.15
CA VAL A 76 1.29 0.41 -7.33
C VAL A 76 1.53 1.22 -6.06
N GLY A 77 2.64 0.98 -5.35
CA GLY A 77 2.98 1.77 -4.15
C GLY A 77 3.18 3.26 -4.48
N ALA A 78 3.87 3.56 -5.58
CA ALA A 78 4.08 4.94 -6.04
C ALA A 78 2.76 5.61 -6.46
N LEU A 79 1.95 4.95 -7.29
CA LEU A 79 0.66 5.47 -7.76
C LEU A 79 -0.33 5.65 -6.61
N GLY A 80 -0.45 4.66 -5.73
CA GLY A 80 -1.29 4.76 -4.53
C GLY A 80 -0.90 5.95 -3.65
N THR A 81 0.40 6.15 -3.42
CA THR A 81 0.89 7.32 -2.65
C THR A 81 0.54 8.65 -3.31
N LEU A 82 0.69 8.76 -4.63
CA LEU A 82 0.32 9.96 -5.36
C LEU A 82 -1.19 10.24 -5.31
N ILE A 83 -2.02 9.20 -5.45
CA ILE A 83 -3.48 9.30 -5.38
C ILE A 83 -3.92 9.72 -3.97
N SER A 84 -3.34 9.13 -2.92
CA SER A 84 -3.63 9.53 -1.54
C SER A 84 -3.22 10.97 -1.25
N ALA A 85 -2.07 11.42 -1.76
CA ALA A 85 -1.63 12.80 -1.63
C ALA A 85 -2.58 13.77 -2.36
N LEU A 86 -3.02 13.40 -3.57
CA LEU A 86 -4.01 14.17 -4.32
C LEU A 86 -5.34 14.26 -3.57
N ALA A 87 -5.82 13.15 -3.00
CA ALA A 87 -7.03 13.12 -2.19
C ALA A 87 -6.91 14.03 -0.95
N ALA A 88 -5.76 14.02 -0.27
CA ALA A 88 -5.51 14.88 0.89
C ALA A 88 -5.48 16.38 0.50
N VAL A 89 -4.92 16.72 -0.66
CA VAL A 89 -4.95 18.09 -1.19
C VAL A 89 -6.38 18.53 -1.51
N ILE A 90 -7.15 17.69 -2.22
CA ILE A 90 -8.55 17.98 -2.53
C ILE A 90 -9.35 18.18 -1.23
N TRP A 91 -9.16 17.31 -0.24
CA TRP A 91 -9.82 17.41 1.05
C TRP A 91 -9.52 18.75 1.74
N SER A 92 -8.23 19.14 1.80
CA SER A 92 -7.80 20.42 2.37
C SER A 92 -8.46 21.61 1.69
N LEU A 93 -8.58 21.60 0.36
CA LEU A 93 -9.25 22.66 -0.41
C LEU A 93 -10.76 22.72 -0.15
N THR A 94 -11.41 21.59 0.09
CA THR A 94 -12.88 21.52 0.27
C THR A 94 -13.36 21.72 1.70
N MET A 95 -12.54 21.35 2.71
CA MET A 95 -12.94 21.27 4.11
C MET A 95 -12.23 22.31 5.00
N ASP A 96 -11.53 23.28 4.39
CA ASP A 96 -10.75 24.32 5.09
C ASP A 96 -9.75 23.74 6.11
N SER A 97 -9.23 22.55 5.80
CA SER A 97 -8.27 21.80 6.62
C SER A 97 -6.85 22.24 6.27
N PRO A 98 -5.87 22.17 7.22
CA PRO A 98 -4.48 22.46 6.94
C PRO A 98 -3.95 21.71 5.72
N PHE A 99 -3.14 22.39 4.91
CA PHE A 99 -2.57 21.82 3.70
C PHE A 99 -1.56 20.72 4.05
N PRO A 100 -1.61 19.55 3.37
CA PRO A 100 -0.70 18.46 3.68
C PRO A 100 0.76 18.81 3.33
N PRO A 101 1.76 18.32 4.11
CA PRO A 101 3.17 18.64 3.89
C PRO A 101 3.75 17.89 2.67
N LEU A 102 3.55 18.46 1.48
CA LEU A 102 3.97 17.87 0.20
C LEU A 102 5.49 17.77 0.00
N ALA A 103 6.30 18.50 0.76
CA ALA A 103 7.77 18.47 0.64
C ALA A 103 8.37 17.07 0.85
N ARG A 104 7.70 16.22 1.64
CA ARG A 104 8.13 14.82 1.89
C ARG A 104 7.50 13.82 0.93
N LEU A 105 6.68 14.27 -0.03
CA LEU A 105 6.00 13.38 -0.98
C LEU A 105 6.99 12.50 -1.78
N PRO A 106 8.11 13.02 -2.34
CA PRO A 106 9.04 12.19 -3.08
C PRO A 106 9.65 11.06 -2.23
N PHE A 107 9.92 11.36 -0.96
CA PHE A 107 10.42 10.38 0.00
C PHE A 107 9.39 9.27 0.24
N TRP A 108 8.13 9.63 0.51
CA TRP A 108 7.06 8.65 0.75
C TRP A 108 6.73 7.83 -0.49
N VAL A 109 6.77 8.42 -1.68
CA VAL A 109 6.61 7.70 -2.96
C VAL A 109 7.69 6.62 -3.09
N MET A 110 8.95 6.93 -2.77
CA MET A 110 9.99 5.90 -2.75
C MET A 110 9.73 4.83 -1.69
N VAL A 111 9.48 5.22 -0.43
CA VAL A 111 9.34 4.26 0.68
C VAL A 111 8.17 3.31 0.43
N ASN A 112 6.99 3.84 0.10
CA ASN A 112 5.80 3.03 -0.15
C ASN A 112 5.95 2.20 -1.43
N GLY A 113 6.57 2.78 -2.46
CA GLY A 113 6.95 2.07 -3.67
C GLY A 113 7.84 0.86 -3.35
N PHE A 114 8.93 1.05 -2.60
CA PHE A 114 9.85 -0.02 -2.23
C PHE A 114 9.19 -1.09 -1.35
N LEU A 115 8.34 -0.71 -0.40
CA LEU A 115 7.60 -1.66 0.43
C LEU A 115 6.65 -2.53 -0.41
N ALA A 116 5.91 -1.91 -1.33
CA ALA A 116 5.03 -2.63 -2.24
C ALA A 116 5.83 -3.50 -3.23
N ALA A 117 6.97 -3.02 -3.73
CA ALA A 117 7.88 -3.78 -4.58
C ALA A 117 8.47 -5.00 -3.87
N PHE A 118 8.85 -4.84 -2.60
CA PHE A 118 9.34 -5.92 -1.76
C PHE A 118 8.28 -6.99 -1.54
N ALA A 119 7.04 -6.61 -1.23
CA ALA A 119 5.93 -7.55 -1.13
C ALA A 119 5.64 -8.24 -2.47
N GLY A 120 5.76 -7.53 -3.58
CA GLY A 120 5.61 -8.10 -4.91
C GLY A 120 6.69 -9.13 -5.25
N LEU A 121 7.93 -8.90 -4.79
CA LEU A 121 9.02 -9.87 -4.90
C LEU A 121 8.73 -11.13 -4.07
N LEU A 122 8.28 -10.96 -2.82
CA LEU A 122 7.88 -12.09 -1.96
C LEU A 122 6.77 -12.94 -2.58
N ALA A 123 5.77 -12.31 -3.19
CA ALA A 123 4.68 -13.01 -3.89
C ALA A 123 5.21 -13.85 -5.06
N THR A 124 6.11 -13.28 -5.85
CA THR A 124 6.69 -13.97 -7.01
C THR A 124 7.48 -15.20 -6.55
N TYR A 125 8.29 -15.07 -5.49
CA TYR A 125 9.03 -16.18 -4.91
C TYR A 125 8.12 -17.27 -4.31
N SER A 126 7.00 -16.90 -3.68
CA SER A 126 6.08 -17.89 -3.12
C SER A 126 5.39 -18.72 -4.20
N ASP A 127 5.04 -18.11 -5.32
CA ASP A 127 4.40 -18.80 -6.45
C ASP A 127 5.37 -19.77 -7.13
N ASP A 128 6.62 -19.35 -7.34
CA ASP A 128 7.68 -20.22 -7.88
C ASP A 128 7.95 -21.46 -7.01
N VAL A 129 7.93 -21.29 -5.68
CA VAL A 129 8.12 -22.41 -4.73
C VAL A 129 6.91 -23.34 -4.71
N ALA A 130 5.70 -22.81 -4.87
CA ALA A 130 4.47 -23.60 -4.92
C ALA A 130 4.32 -24.42 -6.22
N GLU A 131 4.80 -23.91 -7.36
CA GLU A 131 4.75 -24.63 -8.64
C GLU A 131 5.82 -25.72 -8.78
N LYS A 132 6.97 -25.56 -8.12
CA LYS A 132 8.10 -26.50 -8.25
C LYS A 132 7.77 -27.97 -7.92
N PRO A 133 7.10 -28.30 -6.80
CA PRO A 133 6.73 -29.69 -6.50
C PRO A 133 5.63 -30.26 -7.41
N ALA A 134 4.91 -29.44 -8.18
CA ALA A 134 3.90 -29.92 -9.12
C ALA A 134 4.51 -30.44 -10.43
N ARG A 135 5.65 -29.88 -10.86
CA ARG A 135 6.34 -30.27 -12.12
C ARG A 135 7.26 -31.49 -11.96
N ASP A 136 7.76 -31.74 -10.75
CA ASP A 136 8.65 -32.88 -10.48
C ASP A 136 7.88 -34.22 -10.31
N ASN A 137 6.55 -34.19 -10.41
CA ASN A 137 5.65 -35.35 -10.28
C ASN A 137 4.92 -35.72 -11.60
N GLU A 138 5.25 -35.08 -12.72
CA GLU A 138 4.81 -35.45 -14.09
C GLU A 138 5.94 -36.13 -14.88
#